data_AF-A0A8J5D4F4-F1
#
_entry.id   AF-A0A8J5D4F4-F1
#
_cell.length_a   1.000
_cell.length_b   1.000
_cell.length_c   1.000
_cell.angle_alpha   90.00
_cell.angle_beta   90.00
_cell.angle_gamma   90.00
#
_symmetry.space_group_name_H-M   'P 1'
#
loop_
_entity.id
_entity.type
_entity.pdbx_description
1 polymer ?
#
loop_
_entity_poly.entity_id
_entity_poly.type
_entity_poly.pdbx_seq_one_letter_code
_entity_poly.pdbx_strand_id
1 'polypeptide(L)'
;MLPIFAAAGHILYAKSAYLYLQQMEGLPTSHPEVYQKFSEGFHVIRRSDRYWAGLSTDLVIEQVLMRSMKTSGGLTHGRGMDEIQRLVWTLSLPACAEIKFTMQELAGIRYGTSDQHQEATSARKERDVRDTWKLVAFLQTYDPFRKIRPFTAFQVE
;
A
#
# COMPACT_ATOMS: atom_id res chain seq x y z
N MET A 1 3.50 -13.59 8.83
CA MET A 1 4.07 -12.95 7.62
C MET A 1 5.47 -13.41 7.27
N LEU A 2 6.41 -13.53 8.23
CA LEU A 2 7.79 -13.96 7.93
C LEU A 2 7.91 -15.26 7.10
N PRO A 3 7.15 -16.35 7.39
CA PRO A 3 7.22 -17.56 6.57
C PRO A 3 6.76 -17.35 5.13
N ILE A 4 5.82 -16.41 4.91
CA ILE A 4 5.30 -16.09 3.58
C ILE A 4 6.35 -15.34 2.76
N PHE A 5 7.05 -14.36 3.37
CA PHE A 5 8.13 -13.65 2.67
C PHE A 5 9.28 -14.59 2.30
N ALA A 6 9.64 -15.52 3.18
CA ALA A 6 10.66 -16.51 2.89
C ALA A 6 10.22 -17.47 1.77
N ALA A 7 9.01 -18.01 1.86
CA ALA A 7 8.46 -18.95 0.86
C ALA A 7 8.28 -18.30 -0.52
N ALA A 8 7.92 -17.01 -0.57
CA ALA A 8 7.77 -16.25 -1.82
C ALA A 8 9.11 -15.75 -2.39
N GLY A 9 10.26 -16.08 -1.78
CA GLY A 9 11.57 -15.65 -2.24
C GLY A 9 11.91 -14.17 -1.93
N HIS A 10 11.07 -13.48 -1.15
CA HIS A 10 11.28 -12.10 -0.72
C HIS A 10 12.19 -12.03 0.52
N ILE A 11 13.41 -12.55 0.42
CA ILE A 11 14.36 -12.71 1.53
C ILE A 11 14.72 -11.37 2.19
N LEU A 12 14.87 -10.30 1.41
CA LEU A 12 15.13 -8.95 1.94
C LEU A 12 13.98 -8.46 2.83
N TYR A 13 12.74 -8.68 2.42
CA TYR A 13 11.55 -8.36 3.22
C TYR A 13 11.45 -9.25 4.45
N ALA A 14 11.80 -10.53 4.36
CA ALA A 14 11.84 -11.41 5.52
C ALA A 14 12.85 -10.90 6.57
N LYS A 15 14.04 -10.48 6.13
CA LYS A 15 15.08 -9.92 7.01
C LYS A 15 14.66 -8.59 7.64
N SER A 16 14.12 -7.66 6.84
CA SER A 16 13.70 -6.36 7.36
C SER A 16 12.46 -6.46 8.27
N ALA A 17 11.49 -7.30 7.92
CA ALA A 17 10.31 -7.52 8.75
C ALA A 17 10.67 -8.13 10.11
N TYR A 18 11.68 -8.99 10.16
CA TYR A 18 12.18 -9.55 11.43
C TYR A 18 12.73 -8.45 12.34
N LEU A 19 13.59 -7.58 11.81
CA LEU A 19 14.14 -6.44 12.56
C LEU A 19 13.04 -5.47 13.00
N TYR A 20 12.10 -5.19 12.11
CA TYR A 20 10.94 -4.34 12.42
C TYR A 20 10.13 -4.90 13.59
N LEU A 21 9.85 -6.21 13.61
CA LEU A 21 9.10 -6.83 14.70
C LEU A 21 9.84 -6.72 16.04
N GLN A 22 11.16 -6.94 16.06
CA GLN A 22 11.96 -6.75 17.27
C GLN A 22 11.92 -5.29 17.77
N GLN A 23 11.97 -4.31 16.85
CA GLN A 23 11.83 -2.90 17.21
C GLN A 23 10.45 -2.57 17.75
N MET A 24 9.40 -3.13 17.15
CA MET A 24 8.02 -2.94 17.59
C MET A 24 7.75 -3.56 18.97
N GLU A 25 8.40 -4.69 19.29
CA GLU A 25 8.33 -5.30 20.63
C GLU A 25 8.94 -4.38 21.70
N GLY A 26 10.02 -3.68 21.37
CA GLY A 26 10.65 -2.68 22.25
C GLY A 26 10.01 -1.28 22.20
N LEU A 27 8.99 -1.06 21.38
CA LEU A 27 8.35 0.25 21.20
C LEU A 27 7.71 0.80 22.48
N PRO A 28 6.99 0.02 23.32
CA PRO A 28 6.39 0.53 24.55
C PRO A 28 7.41 1.12 25.52
N THR A 29 8.59 0.52 25.57
CA THR A 29 9.68 0.93 26.48
C THR A 29 10.51 2.06 25.89
N SER A 30 10.83 1.99 24.60
CA SER A 30 11.69 2.99 23.94
C SER A 30 10.96 4.30 23.62
N HIS A 31 9.70 4.23 23.19
CA HIS A 31 8.90 5.37 22.73
C HIS A 31 7.43 5.20 23.16
N PRO A 32 7.12 5.33 24.46
CA PRO A 32 5.78 5.07 25.01
C PRO A 32 4.68 5.93 24.38
N GLU A 33 4.97 7.20 24.07
CA GLU A 33 3.99 8.09 23.42
C GLU A 33 3.62 7.63 22.00
N VAL A 34 4.61 7.14 21.23
CA VAL A 34 4.38 6.63 19.88
C VAL A 34 3.58 5.34 19.96
N TYR A 35 3.92 4.46 20.90
CA TYR A 35 3.18 3.24 21.16
C TYR A 35 1.72 3.51 21.53
N GLN A 36 1.46 4.49 22.40
CA GLN A 36 0.11 4.89 22.78
C GLN A 36 -0.69 5.39 21.57
N LYS A 37 -0.16 6.37 20.83
CA LYS A 37 -0.83 6.89 19.63
C LYS A 37 -1.05 5.80 18.57
N PHE A 38 -0.08 4.91 18.41
CA PHE A 38 -0.22 3.78 17.49
C PHE A 38 -1.36 2.85 17.92
N SER A 39 -1.44 2.52 19.21
CA SER A 39 -2.49 1.68 19.81
C SER A 39 -3.87 2.32 19.74
N GLU A 40 -3.95 3.64 19.83
CA GLU A 40 -5.18 4.43 19.66
C GLU A 40 -5.60 4.56 18.18
N GLY A 41 -4.82 4.04 17.23
CA GLY A 41 -5.18 4.01 15.80
C GLY A 41 -4.69 5.20 14.98
N PHE A 42 -3.82 6.07 15.50
CA PHE A 42 -3.27 7.23 14.78
C PHE A 42 -2.29 6.88 13.65
N HIS A 43 -2.24 5.62 13.23
CA HIS A 43 -1.50 5.14 12.06
C HIS A 43 -2.39 4.98 10.81
N VAL A 44 -3.69 5.24 10.94
CA VAL A 44 -4.66 5.23 9.85
C VAL A 44 -5.17 6.64 9.59
N ILE A 45 -5.06 7.10 8.36
CA ILE A 45 -5.55 8.39 7.88
C ILE A 45 -6.77 8.14 6.99
N ARG A 46 -7.82 8.94 7.19
CA ARG A 46 -9.01 8.95 6.35
C ARG A 46 -9.25 10.34 5.78
N ARG A 47 -9.26 10.46 4.45
CA ARG A 47 -9.45 11.75 3.73
C ARG A 47 -10.87 11.99 3.22
N SER A 48 -11.73 10.98 3.26
CA SER A 48 -13.10 11.03 2.78
C SER A 48 -14.01 10.18 3.66
N ASP A 49 -15.29 10.50 3.71
CA ASP A 49 -16.27 9.77 4.54
C ASP A 49 -16.69 8.38 4.02
N ARG A 50 -16.02 7.89 2.98
CA ARG A 50 -16.31 6.59 2.37
C ARG A 50 -16.02 5.41 3.27
N TYR A 51 -16.79 4.35 3.07
CA TYR A 51 -16.49 3.04 3.62
C TYR A 51 -15.13 2.55 3.13
N TRP A 52 -14.34 1.96 4.05
CA TRP A 52 -13.02 1.40 3.77
C TRP A 52 -11.97 2.39 3.23
N ALA A 53 -12.14 3.69 3.52
CA ALA A 53 -11.22 4.75 3.10
C ALA A 53 -10.05 5.00 4.06
N GLY A 54 -9.81 4.09 5.01
CA GLY A 54 -8.66 4.13 5.90
C GLY A 54 -7.39 3.73 5.15
N LEU A 55 -6.41 4.61 5.11
CA LEU A 55 -5.10 4.37 4.51
C LEU A 55 -4.02 4.43 5.59
N SER A 56 -2.96 3.65 5.48
CA SER A 56 -1.82 3.80 6.37
C SER A 56 -1.14 5.15 6.13
N THR A 57 -0.56 5.74 7.18
CA THR A 57 0.15 7.01 7.09
C THR A 57 1.27 6.99 6.04
N ASP A 58 2.01 5.89 5.96
CA ASP A 58 3.10 5.69 4.99
C ASP A 58 2.59 5.73 3.54
N LEU A 59 1.48 5.04 3.24
CA LEU A 59 0.87 5.07 1.91
C LEU A 59 0.40 6.46 1.53
N VAL A 60 -0.14 7.24 2.48
CA VAL A 60 -0.53 8.63 2.21
C VAL A 60 0.68 9.50 1.93
N ILE A 61 1.75 9.36 2.71
CA ILE A 61 3.00 10.10 2.48
C ILE A 61 3.53 9.75 1.09
N GLU A 62 3.63 8.48 0.74
CA GLU A 62 4.22 8.07 -0.54
C GLU A 62 3.32 8.45 -1.74
N GLN A 63 2.05 8.06 -1.71
CA GLN A 63 1.19 8.17 -2.90
C GLN A 63 0.60 9.56 -3.10
N VAL A 64 0.50 10.36 -2.03
CA VAL A 64 -0.04 11.73 -2.10
C VAL A 64 1.08 12.74 -2.03
N LEU A 65 1.82 12.77 -0.92
CA LEU A 65 2.84 13.80 -0.71
C LEU A 65 4.04 13.59 -1.65
N MET A 66 4.68 12.42 -1.63
CA MET A 66 5.84 12.14 -2.45
C MET A 66 5.50 12.16 -3.94
N ARG A 67 4.32 11.65 -4.34
CA ARG A 67 3.87 11.76 -5.74
C ARG A 67 3.75 13.22 -6.17
N SER A 68 3.12 14.08 -5.37
CA SER A 68 2.95 15.50 -5.71
C SER A 68 4.29 16.26 -5.76
N MET A 69 5.28 15.84 -4.97
CA MET A 69 6.63 16.36 -5.05
C MET A 69 7.40 15.84 -6.27
N LYS A 70 7.12 14.59 -6.72
CA LYS A 70 7.82 13.93 -7.82
C LYS A 70 7.25 14.18 -9.21
N THR A 71 6.03 14.71 -9.32
CA THR A 71 5.42 15.08 -10.60
C THR A 71 6.13 16.24 -11.28
N SER A 72 5.97 16.39 -12.60
CA SER A 72 6.48 17.55 -13.34
C SER A 72 5.90 18.86 -12.76
N GLY A 73 6.77 19.82 -12.44
CA GLY A 73 6.44 21.03 -11.68
C GLY A 73 6.40 20.85 -10.15
N GLY A 74 6.71 19.65 -9.65
CA GLY A 74 6.89 19.35 -8.23
C GLY A 74 8.31 19.63 -7.72
N LEU A 75 8.49 19.51 -6.41
CA LEU A 75 9.71 19.90 -5.73
C LEU A 75 10.96 19.11 -6.18
N THR A 76 10.84 17.83 -6.50
CA THR A 76 12.01 16.98 -6.77
C THR A 76 12.48 17.01 -8.22
N HIS A 77 11.74 17.67 -9.13
CA HIS A 77 12.12 17.77 -10.54
C HIS A 77 12.75 19.15 -10.82
N GLY A 78 14.00 19.34 -10.37
CA GLY A 78 14.75 20.61 -10.50
C GLY A 78 15.89 20.72 -9.48
N ARG A 79 16.44 21.94 -9.31
CA ARG A 79 17.51 22.25 -8.32
C ARG A 79 16.97 22.55 -6.90
N GLY A 80 15.79 22.06 -6.54
CA GLY A 80 15.10 22.55 -5.34
C GLY A 80 14.83 21.51 -4.27
N MET A 81 15.53 21.59 -3.15
CA MET A 81 15.13 20.94 -1.90
C MET A 81 15.47 21.80 -0.68
N ASP A 82 15.64 23.11 -0.88
CA ASP A 82 15.95 24.07 0.17
C ASP A 82 14.72 24.34 1.05
N GLU A 83 14.95 24.77 2.29
CA GLU A 83 13.90 24.95 3.30
C GLU A 83 12.83 25.97 2.86
N ILE A 84 13.27 27.07 2.24
CA ILE A 84 12.36 28.11 1.72
C ILE A 84 11.46 27.55 0.62
N GLN A 85 11.99 26.72 -0.28
CA GLN A 85 11.21 26.13 -1.36
C GLN A 85 10.18 25.11 -0.84
N ARG A 86 10.54 24.34 0.20
CA ARG A 86 9.60 23.46 0.90
C ARG A 86 8.46 24.24 1.55
N LEU A 87 8.78 25.37 2.18
CA LEU A 87 7.81 26.24 2.82
C LEU A 87 6.83 26.82 1.79
N VAL A 88 7.32 27.42 0.71
CA VAL A 88 6.49 27.98 -0.37
C VAL A 88 5.60 26.90 -0.99
N TRP A 89 6.14 25.71 -1.25
CA TRP A 89 5.37 24.59 -1.78
C TRP A 89 4.27 24.14 -0.80
N THR A 90 4.59 23.97 0.48
CA THR A 90 3.63 23.53 1.50
C THR A 90 2.52 24.55 1.71
N LEU A 91 2.85 25.84 1.77
CA LEU A 91 1.88 26.93 1.99
C LEU A 91 1.02 27.23 0.75
N SER A 92 1.50 26.93 -0.45
CA SER A 92 0.72 27.12 -1.69
C SER A 92 -0.31 26.03 -1.93
N LEU A 93 -0.12 24.82 -1.39
CA LEU A 93 -1.04 23.70 -1.60
C LEU A 93 -2.51 24.00 -1.20
N PRO A 94 -2.82 24.58 -0.03
CA PRO A 94 -4.19 24.93 0.35
C PRO A 94 -4.81 25.96 -0.60
N ALA A 95 -4.07 27.02 -0.95
CA ALA A 95 -4.54 28.06 -1.87
C ALA A 95 -4.82 27.49 -3.26
N CYS A 96 -3.93 26.64 -3.79
CA CYS A 96 -4.15 25.96 -5.06
C CYS A 96 -5.34 24.99 -5.02
N ALA A 97 -5.61 24.35 -3.86
CA ALA A 97 -6.77 23.47 -3.70
C ALA A 97 -8.08 24.27 -3.75
N GLU A 98 -8.12 25.44 -3.10
CA GLU A 98 -9.26 26.36 -3.13
C GLU A 98 -9.53 26.88 -4.55
N ILE A 99 -8.49 27.34 -5.26
CA ILE A 99 -8.61 27.78 -6.66
C ILE A 99 -9.13 26.63 -7.56
N LYS A 100 -8.65 25.40 -7.35
CA LYS A 100 -9.15 24.24 -8.11
C LYS A 100 -10.61 23.95 -7.80
N PHE A 101 -11.02 24.10 -6.55
CA PHE A 101 -12.41 23.91 -6.14
C PHE A 101 -13.34 24.96 -6.76
N THR A 102 -12.97 26.24 -6.69
CA THR A 102 -13.76 27.33 -7.28
C THR A 102 -13.86 27.22 -8.80
N MET A 103 -12.77 26.82 -9.47
CA MET A 103 -12.78 26.58 -10.92
C MET A 103 -13.72 25.42 -11.31
N GLN A 104 -13.81 24.38 -10.48
CA GLN A 104 -14.75 23.28 -10.67
C GLN A 104 -16.20 23.72 -10.54
N GLU A 105 -16.51 24.55 -9.53
CA GLU A 105 -17.84 25.13 -9.36
C GLU A 105 -18.21 26.03 -10.54
N LEU A 106 -17.28 26.90 -10.97
CA LEU A 106 -17.49 27.80 -12.12
C LEU A 106 -17.76 27.04 -13.42
N ALA A 107 -17.02 25.95 -13.67
CA ALA A 107 -17.18 25.14 -14.87
C ALA A 107 -18.40 24.21 -14.81
N GLY A 108 -19.07 24.10 -13.65
CA GLY A 108 -20.12 23.10 -13.42
C GLY A 108 -19.61 21.65 -13.46
N ILE A 109 -18.29 21.44 -13.38
CA ILE A 109 -17.65 20.13 -13.42
C ILE A 109 -17.21 19.77 -12.01
N ARG A 110 -17.96 18.90 -11.34
CA ARG A 110 -17.51 18.29 -10.08
C ARG A 110 -16.74 17.01 -10.37
N TYR A 111 -15.42 17.03 -10.14
CA TYR A 111 -14.63 15.80 -10.09
C TYR A 111 -14.88 15.10 -8.75
N GLY A 112 -16.02 14.41 -8.66
CA GLY A 112 -16.28 13.46 -7.59
C GLY A 112 -15.61 12.13 -7.93
N THR A 113 -14.76 11.61 -7.05
CA THR A 113 -14.47 10.18 -7.08
C THR A 113 -15.74 9.43 -6.62
N SER A 114 -16.06 8.28 -7.20
CA SER A 114 -17.18 7.46 -6.74
C SER A 114 -16.91 6.96 -5.32
N ASP A 115 -17.97 6.76 -4.51
CA ASP A 115 -17.87 6.08 -3.21
C ASP A 115 -17.47 4.61 -3.35
N GLN A 116 -17.54 4.05 -4.56
CA GLN A 116 -17.05 2.72 -4.85
C GLN A 116 -15.53 2.72 -4.99
N HIS A 117 -14.89 1.81 -4.27
CA HIS A 117 -13.46 1.53 -4.38
C HIS A 117 -13.12 1.15 -5.84
N GLN A 118 -12.00 1.64 -6.38
CA GLN A 118 -11.59 1.39 -7.76
C GLN A 118 -11.51 -0.11 -8.11
N GLU A 119 -11.09 -0.93 -7.15
CA GLU A 119 -11.03 -2.40 -7.27
C GLU A 119 -12.41 -3.10 -7.21
N ALA A 120 -13.48 -2.41 -6.81
CA ALA A 120 -14.83 -2.98 -6.72
C ALA A 120 -15.59 -2.98 -8.07
N THR A 121 -14.94 -2.53 -9.14
CA THR A 121 -15.51 -2.48 -10.50
C THR A 121 -15.84 -3.88 -11.00
N SER A 122 -16.97 -4.05 -11.72
CA SER A 122 -17.40 -5.33 -12.27
C SER A 122 -16.33 -6.03 -13.11
N ALA A 123 -15.60 -5.26 -13.94
CA ALA A 123 -14.49 -5.77 -14.75
C ALA A 123 -13.34 -6.35 -13.90
N ARG A 124 -13.08 -5.77 -12.72
CA ARG A 124 -12.03 -6.25 -11.81
C ARG A 124 -12.47 -7.53 -11.11
N LYS A 125 -13.69 -7.57 -10.61
CA LYS A 125 -14.30 -8.79 -10.04
C LYS A 125 -14.24 -9.96 -11.02
N GLU A 126 -14.59 -9.73 -12.27
CA GLU A 126 -14.57 -10.77 -13.30
C GLU A 126 -13.13 -11.25 -13.60
N ARG A 127 -12.16 -10.33 -13.63
CA ARG A 127 -10.74 -10.68 -13.80
C ARG A 127 -10.24 -11.53 -12.62
N ASP A 128 -10.52 -11.12 -11.39
CA ASP A 128 -10.05 -11.83 -10.20
C ASP A 128 -10.65 -13.24 -10.12
N VAL A 129 -11.92 -13.41 -10.53
CA VAL A 129 -12.54 -14.74 -10.68
C VAL A 129 -11.78 -15.58 -11.70
N ARG A 130 -11.49 -15.05 -12.90
CA ARG A 130 -10.74 -15.78 -13.92
C ARG A 130 -9.33 -16.17 -13.45
N ASP A 131 -8.64 -15.27 -12.76
CA ASP A 131 -7.28 -15.54 -12.27
C ASP A 131 -7.28 -16.55 -11.11
N THR A 132 -8.30 -16.51 -10.24
CA THR A 132 -8.53 -17.53 -9.21
C THR A 132 -8.70 -18.91 -9.85
N TRP A 133 -9.50 -19.03 -10.91
CA TRP A 133 -9.67 -20.31 -11.61
C TRP A 133 -8.38 -20.82 -12.25
N LYS A 134 -7.54 -19.94 -12.82
CA LYS A 134 -6.22 -20.33 -13.32
C LYS A 134 -5.33 -20.86 -12.21
N LEU A 135 -5.31 -20.19 -11.05
CA LEU A 135 -4.53 -20.62 -9.90
C LEU A 135 -5.02 -21.98 -9.38
N VAL A 136 -6.34 -22.17 -9.27
CA VAL A 136 -6.94 -23.45 -8.88
C VAL A 136 -6.56 -24.56 -9.86
N ALA A 137 -6.68 -24.33 -11.17
CA ALA A 137 -6.30 -25.31 -12.19
C ALA A 137 -4.80 -25.67 -12.13
N PHE A 138 -3.95 -24.67 -11.90
CA PHE A 138 -2.52 -24.88 -11.70
C PHE A 138 -2.25 -25.75 -10.46
N LEU A 139 -2.84 -25.39 -9.31
CA LEU A 139 -2.65 -26.12 -8.06
C LEU A 139 -3.24 -27.53 -8.06
N GLN A 140 -4.31 -27.78 -8.84
CA GLN A 140 -4.82 -29.13 -9.06
C GLN A 140 -3.82 -30.02 -9.79
N THR A 141 -3.06 -29.45 -10.72
CA THR A 141 -2.04 -30.18 -11.50
C THR A 141 -0.74 -30.32 -10.72
N TYR A 142 -0.34 -29.24 -10.04
CA TYR A 142 0.93 -29.11 -9.33
C TYR A 142 0.67 -28.87 -7.84
N ASP A 143 0.03 -29.84 -7.19
CA ASP A 143 -0.25 -29.76 -5.76
C ASP A 143 1.07 -29.75 -4.96
N PRO A 144 1.42 -28.62 -4.31
CA PRO A 144 2.67 -28.48 -3.58
C PRO A 144 2.72 -29.33 -2.30
N PHE A 145 1.59 -29.93 -1.90
CA PHE A 145 1.46 -30.79 -0.74
C PHE A 145 1.17 -32.26 -1.10
N ARG A 146 1.25 -32.62 -2.38
CA ARG A 146 1.09 -34.01 -2.81
C ARG A 146 2.21 -34.84 -2.18
N LYS A 147 1.84 -35.74 -1.25
CA LYS A 147 2.78 -36.68 -0.65
C LYS A 147 3.42 -37.53 -1.74
N ILE A 148 4.71 -37.33 -1.97
CA ILE A 148 5.53 -38.16 -2.87
C ILE A 148 5.46 -39.59 -2.32
N ARG A 149 4.91 -40.54 -3.11
CA ARG A 149 5.02 -41.95 -2.75
C ARG A 149 6.50 -42.33 -2.84
N PRO A 150 7.09 -42.98 -1.81
CA PRO A 150 8.46 -43.43 -1.90
C PRO A 150 8.62 -44.37 -3.09
N PHE A 151 9.68 -44.14 -3.87
CA PHE A 151 10.05 -44.95 -5.02
C PHE A 151 10.36 -46.37 -4.55
N THR A 152 9.46 -47.32 -4.79
CA THR A 152 9.77 -48.75 -4.63
C THR A 152 10.57 -49.18 -5.85
N ALA A 153 11.89 -49.28 -5.70
CA ALA A 153 12.74 -49.92 -6.68
C ALA A 153 12.27 -51.37 -6.87
N PHE A 154 12.03 -51.76 -8.12
CA PHE A 154 11.76 -53.14 -8.49
C PHE A 154 12.91 -54.03 -8.01
N GLN A 155 12.63 -54.99 -7.14
CA GLN A 155 13.50 -56.15 -6.95
C GLN A 155 13.31 -57.05 -8.18
N VAL A 156 14.37 -57.17 -8.96
CA VAL A 156 14.50 -58.21 -10.00
C VAL A 156 15.01 -59.45 -9.28
N GLU A 157 14.20 -60.52 -9.31
CA GLU A 157 14.62 -61.89 -8.93
C GLU A 157 15.65 -62.44 -9.91
#